data_AF-A0A6P5BJD8-F1
#
_entry.id   AF-A0A6P5BJD8-F1
#
_cell.length_a   1.000
_cell.length_b   1.000
_cell.length_c   1.000
_cell.angle_alpha   90.00
_cell.angle_beta   90.00
_cell.angle_gamma   90.00
#
_symmetry.space_group_name_H-M   'P 1'
#
loop_
_entity.id
_entity.type
_entity.pdbx_description
1 polymer ?
#
loop_
_entity_poly.entity_id
_entity_poly.type
_entity_poly.pdbx_seq_one_letter_code
_entity_poly.pdbx_strand_id
1 'polypeptide(L)'
;RMKGIVAHDTVRIRDLVSTDQLFGLSIVEYGCEGAPFDGILDLNYSSISIFGAISIFDYLKNQGAISGPVFAFYLSNISMKRKIIVCSGGREALVDTGTSLIIGPRRLVNNIQKLISAMPRGSEHYVSCFVVSTLPSIIFTINGINYPVPVQAYILNLRGDSRGHCYTTVKENTERTSREAWILGDIFLRLYFSDFDQGNDRIDLAQAV
;
A
#
# COMPACT_ATOMS: atom_id res chain seq x y z
N ARG A 1 -10.90 -13.27 -3.36
CA ARG A 1 -11.96 -13.41 -2.32
C ARG A 1 -11.75 -14.75 -1.64
N MET A 2 -11.83 -14.82 -0.31
CA MET A 2 -11.57 -16.05 0.45
C MET A 2 -12.82 -16.49 1.22
N LYS A 3 -12.95 -17.78 1.50
CA LYS A 3 -13.87 -18.37 2.49
C LYS A 3 -13.09 -19.36 3.35
N GLY A 4 -13.44 -19.44 4.62
CA GLY A 4 -12.75 -20.27 5.58
C GLY A 4 -13.52 -20.42 6.89
N ILE A 5 -12.87 -21.08 7.84
CA ILE A 5 -13.27 -21.13 9.26
C ILE A 5 -12.23 -20.39 10.11
N VAL A 6 -12.53 -20.18 11.39
CA VAL A 6 -11.57 -19.60 12.35
C VAL A 6 -11.03 -20.69 13.27
N ALA A 7 -9.76 -20.56 13.68
CA ALA A 7 -9.08 -21.47 14.58
C ALA A 7 -8.14 -20.71 15.53
N HIS A 8 -7.80 -21.36 16.64
CA HIS A 8 -6.85 -20.86 17.64
C HIS A 8 -5.63 -21.80 17.68
N ASP A 9 -4.41 -21.24 17.66
CA ASP A 9 -3.17 -21.98 17.89
C ASP A 9 -2.03 -21.04 18.32
N THR A 10 -0.83 -21.57 18.56
CA THR A 10 0.37 -20.80 18.85
C THR A 10 1.07 -20.37 17.55
N VAL A 11 1.15 -19.06 17.30
CA VAL A 11 1.90 -18.50 16.17
C VAL A 11 3.28 -18.02 16.65
N ARG A 12 4.34 -18.48 15.98
CA ARG A 12 5.73 -18.11 16.27
C ARG A 12 6.36 -17.37 15.10
N ILE A 13 6.94 -16.19 15.37
CA ILE A 13 7.70 -15.38 14.41
C ILE A 13 9.11 -15.19 14.99
N ARG A 14 10.06 -16.03 14.54
CA ARG A 14 11.39 -16.17 15.17
C ARG A 14 11.25 -16.43 16.68
N ASP A 15 11.71 -15.49 17.50
CA ASP A 15 11.70 -15.59 18.97
C ASP A 15 10.39 -15.07 19.59
N LEU A 16 9.55 -14.37 18.82
CA LEU A 16 8.23 -13.91 19.25
C LEU A 16 7.23 -15.07 19.20
N VAL A 17 6.49 -15.30 20.28
CA VAL A 17 5.49 -16.37 20.40
C VAL A 17 4.19 -15.77 20.89
N SER A 18 3.16 -15.76 20.03
CA SER A 18 1.77 -15.48 20.42
C SER A 18 1.06 -16.82 20.65
N THR A 19 0.74 -17.10 21.91
CA THR A 19 -0.04 -18.29 22.30
C THR A 19 -1.53 -18.00 22.19
N ASP A 20 -2.33 -18.95 21.70
CA ASP A 20 -3.79 -18.77 21.56
C ASP A 20 -4.19 -17.61 20.62
N GLN A 21 -3.45 -17.48 19.52
CA GLN A 21 -3.75 -16.54 18.45
C GLN A 21 -4.93 -17.05 17.62
N LEU A 22 -5.95 -16.21 17.46
CA LEU A 22 -7.05 -16.44 16.52
C LEU A 22 -6.60 -16.11 15.08
N PHE A 23 -6.80 -17.03 14.14
CA PHE A 23 -6.55 -16.82 12.70
C PHE A 23 -7.59 -17.56 11.82
N GLY A 24 -7.64 -17.19 10.54
CA GLY A 24 -8.52 -17.78 9.55
C GLY A 24 -7.87 -18.95 8.81
N LEU A 25 -8.48 -20.13 8.85
CA LEU A 25 -8.14 -21.27 7.99
C LEU A 25 -8.91 -21.16 6.69
N SER A 26 -8.19 -20.88 5.61
CA SER A 26 -8.74 -20.83 4.25
C SER A 26 -9.21 -22.21 3.78
N ILE A 27 -10.40 -22.26 3.17
CA ILE A 27 -10.99 -23.47 2.58
C ILE A 27 -11.25 -23.27 1.08
N VAL A 28 -11.56 -22.03 0.67
CA VAL A 28 -11.78 -21.66 -0.74
C VAL A 28 -11.15 -20.32 -1.03
N GLU A 29 -10.27 -20.30 -2.02
CA GLU A 29 -9.54 -19.11 -2.47
C GLU A 29 -9.90 -18.76 -3.90
N TYR A 30 -9.86 -17.46 -4.20
CA TYR A 30 -10.02 -16.93 -5.54
C TYR A 30 -9.06 -15.75 -5.71
N GLY A 31 -8.07 -15.89 -6.59
CA GLY A 31 -7.09 -14.85 -6.92
C GLY A 31 -5.75 -14.92 -6.19
N CYS A 32 -5.48 -15.98 -5.42
CA CYS A 32 -4.17 -16.25 -4.81
C CYS A 32 -3.36 -17.33 -5.58
N GLU A 33 -3.91 -17.84 -6.68
CA GLU A 33 -3.31 -18.89 -7.52
C GLU A 33 -1.94 -18.47 -8.05
N GLY A 34 -0.88 -19.17 -7.64
CA GLY A 34 0.50 -18.86 -8.03
C GLY A 34 1.18 -17.76 -7.21
N ALA A 35 0.59 -17.33 -6.09
CA ALA A 35 1.28 -16.46 -5.14
C ALA A 35 2.57 -17.13 -4.59
N PRO A 36 3.65 -16.37 -4.33
CA PRO A 36 4.88 -16.91 -3.76
C PRO A 36 4.83 -17.07 -2.22
N PHE A 37 3.62 -17.11 -1.65
CA PHE A 37 3.35 -17.16 -0.21
C PHE A 37 2.10 -17.99 0.08
N ASP A 38 2.07 -18.65 1.24
CA ASP A 38 0.99 -19.57 1.63
C ASP A 38 -0.16 -18.91 2.40
N GLY A 39 0.01 -17.66 2.84
CA GLY A 39 -1.00 -16.92 3.60
C GLY A 39 -0.64 -15.46 3.86
N ILE A 40 -1.57 -14.73 4.47
CA ILE A 40 -1.42 -13.30 4.82
C ILE A 40 -1.44 -13.18 6.33
N LEU A 41 -0.43 -12.51 6.90
CA LEU A 41 -0.45 -12.03 8.28
C LEU A 41 -0.86 -10.57 8.29
N ASP A 42 -2.01 -10.27 8.90
CA ASP A 42 -2.46 -8.88 9.06
C ASP A 42 -1.67 -8.20 10.20
N LEU A 43 -1.24 -6.97 9.94
CA LEU A 43 -0.45 -6.13 10.85
C LEU A 43 -1.27 -4.93 11.37
N ASN A 44 -2.55 -4.83 10.98
CA ASN A 44 -3.45 -3.75 11.35
C ASN A 44 -3.97 -3.81 12.80
N TYR A 45 -4.67 -2.75 13.22
CA TYR A 45 -5.30 -2.66 14.55
C TYR A 45 -6.41 -3.70 14.70
N SER A 46 -6.54 -4.28 15.89
CA SER A 46 -7.70 -5.13 16.24
C SER A 46 -9.06 -4.45 15.98
N SER A 47 -9.12 -3.10 15.98
CA SER A 47 -10.33 -2.31 15.71
C SER A 47 -10.86 -2.41 14.26
N ILE A 48 -10.04 -2.89 13.32
CA ILE A 48 -10.47 -3.17 11.94
C ILE A 48 -10.39 -4.66 11.57
N SER A 49 -10.14 -5.53 12.55
CA SER A 49 -10.19 -6.98 12.38
C SER A 49 -11.60 -7.46 12.04
N ILE A 50 -11.68 -8.51 11.21
CA ILE A 50 -12.93 -9.23 11.01
C ILE A 50 -13.17 -10.09 12.26
N PHE A 51 -14.42 -10.08 12.78
CA PHE A 51 -14.85 -10.77 14.01
C PHE A 51 -14.28 -10.22 15.33
N GLY A 52 -13.59 -9.07 15.35
CA GLY A 52 -13.03 -8.51 16.58
C GLY A 52 -11.84 -9.32 17.12
N ALA A 53 -11.15 -10.05 16.24
CA ALA A 53 -9.95 -10.80 16.57
C ALA A 53 -8.83 -9.85 17.05
N ILE A 54 -8.17 -10.23 18.14
CA ILE A 54 -6.99 -9.50 18.61
C ILE A 54 -5.85 -9.75 17.63
N SER A 55 -5.33 -8.67 17.03
CA SER A 55 -4.18 -8.67 16.13
C SER A 55 -2.97 -9.31 16.82
N ILE A 56 -2.13 -10.03 16.07
CA ILE A 56 -0.97 -10.71 16.65
C ILE A 56 -0.01 -9.73 17.35
N PHE A 57 0.07 -8.49 16.87
CA PHE A 57 0.86 -7.46 17.52
C PHE A 57 0.20 -6.96 18.81
N ASP A 58 -1.13 -6.85 18.87
CA ASP A 58 -1.84 -6.50 20.11
C ASP A 58 -1.68 -7.62 21.14
N TYR A 59 -1.67 -8.88 20.70
CA TYR A 59 -1.40 -10.04 21.55
C TYR A 59 0.05 -10.04 22.09
N LEU A 60 1.05 -9.85 21.22
CA LEU A 60 2.46 -9.74 21.61
C LEU A 60 2.73 -8.52 22.51
N LYS A 61 2.02 -7.41 22.33
CA LYS A 61 2.08 -6.23 23.22
C LYS A 61 1.52 -6.56 24.60
N ASN A 62 0.34 -7.19 24.66
CA ASN A 62 -0.29 -7.61 25.91
C ASN A 62 0.57 -8.63 26.69
N GLN A 63 1.38 -9.42 25.99
CA GLN A 63 2.35 -10.34 26.57
C GLN A 63 3.72 -9.69 26.91
N GLY A 64 3.90 -8.39 26.63
CA GLY A 64 5.15 -7.66 26.88
C GLY A 64 6.31 -8.03 25.95
N ALA A 65 6.05 -8.78 24.87
CA ALA A 65 7.06 -9.24 23.92
C ALA A 65 7.48 -8.15 22.92
N ILE A 66 6.62 -7.15 22.68
CA ILE A 66 6.91 -5.96 21.85
C ILE A 66 6.32 -4.69 22.49
N SER A 67 6.86 -3.52 22.13
CA SER A 67 6.41 -2.23 22.65
C SER A 67 5.13 -1.68 21.99
N GLY A 68 4.82 -2.04 20.74
CA GLY A 68 3.75 -1.39 19.97
C GLY A 68 3.44 -1.96 18.56
N PRO A 69 2.18 -2.31 18.24
CA PRO A 69 1.61 -2.64 16.91
C PRO A 69 1.67 -1.69 15.67
N VAL A 70 0.74 -0.73 15.49
CA VAL A 70 0.29 -0.16 14.17
C VAL A 70 0.46 1.37 13.98
N PHE A 71 0.11 1.88 12.81
CA PHE A 71 0.29 3.28 12.35
C PHE A 71 -0.59 3.62 11.12
N ALA A 72 -0.84 4.91 10.90
CA ALA A 72 -1.35 5.52 9.65
C ALA A 72 -0.95 7.01 9.63
N PHE A 73 -1.03 7.72 8.49
CA PHE A 73 -0.54 9.11 8.43
C PHE A 73 -1.41 10.06 7.57
N TYR A 74 -1.18 11.36 7.76
CA TYR A 74 -1.89 12.43 7.07
C TYR A 74 -1.09 12.98 5.89
N LEU A 75 -1.61 12.78 4.68
CA LEU A 75 -0.99 13.26 3.45
C LEU A 75 -1.33 14.73 3.21
N SER A 76 -0.32 15.60 3.27
CA SER A 76 -0.50 17.05 3.12
C SER A 76 -0.83 17.44 1.67
N ASN A 77 -0.17 16.84 0.68
CA ASN A 77 -0.36 17.12 -0.74
C ASN A 77 0.19 15.99 -1.64
N ILE A 78 -0.25 15.95 -2.91
CA ILE A 78 0.45 15.27 -4.00
C ILE A 78 0.63 16.26 -5.14
N SER A 79 1.85 16.42 -5.64
CA SER A 79 2.15 17.27 -6.79
C SER A 79 2.91 16.54 -7.90
N MET A 80 2.77 17.03 -9.13
CA MET A 80 3.47 16.50 -10.31
C MET A 80 3.66 17.62 -11.34
N LYS A 81 4.85 17.74 -11.97
CA LYS A 81 5.23 18.89 -12.83
C LYS A 81 5.00 20.25 -12.16
N ARG A 82 5.26 20.36 -10.84
CA ARG A 82 4.95 21.53 -9.99
C ARG A 82 3.46 21.95 -9.94
N LYS A 83 2.55 21.14 -10.47
CA LYS A 83 1.10 21.30 -10.31
C LYS A 83 0.63 20.50 -9.10
N ILE A 84 -0.11 21.15 -8.21
CA ILE A 84 -0.80 20.52 -7.11
C ILE A 84 -1.96 19.67 -7.68
N ILE A 85 -1.97 18.37 -7.37
CA ILE A 85 -3.05 17.44 -7.75
C ILE A 85 -4.07 17.34 -6.61
N VAL A 86 -3.62 17.46 -5.36
CA VAL A 86 -4.44 17.41 -4.15
C VAL A 86 -4.41 18.76 -3.45
N CYS A 87 -5.53 19.49 -3.44
CA CYS A 87 -5.59 20.78 -2.75
C CYS A 87 -5.36 20.62 -1.23
N SER A 88 -4.75 21.65 -0.64
CA SER A 88 -4.53 21.79 0.81
C SER A 88 -5.81 21.58 1.61
N GLY A 89 -5.71 20.84 2.71
CA GLY A 89 -6.84 20.31 3.47
C GLY A 89 -6.66 18.83 3.85
N GLY A 90 -5.68 18.16 3.19
CA GLY A 90 -5.05 16.89 3.53
C GLY A 90 -5.98 15.67 3.62
N ARG A 91 -5.45 14.49 3.33
CA ARG A 91 -6.24 13.25 3.26
C ARG A 91 -5.53 12.13 3.99
N GLU A 92 -6.31 11.22 4.54
CA GLU A 92 -5.81 9.99 5.13
C GLU A 92 -4.98 9.22 4.09
N ALA A 93 -3.82 8.73 4.50
CA ALA A 93 -3.01 7.85 3.67
C ALA A 93 -2.51 6.67 4.51
N LEU A 94 -2.61 5.49 3.91
CA LEU A 94 -2.25 4.22 4.50
C LEU A 94 -0.95 3.76 3.83
N VAL A 95 0.07 3.41 4.61
CA VAL A 95 1.16 2.56 4.10
C VAL A 95 0.66 1.13 4.21
N ASP A 96 0.69 0.37 3.13
CA ASP A 96 0.12 -0.98 3.10
C ASP A 96 1.07 -1.97 2.41
N THR A 97 1.73 -2.79 3.22
CA THR A 97 2.63 -3.86 2.77
C THR A 97 1.91 -4.96 1.97
N GLY A 98 0.59 -5.10 2.12
CA GLY A 98 -0.24 -6.03 1.36
C GLY A 98 -0.67 -5.51 -0.03
N THR A 99 -0.51 -4.21 -0.30
CA THR A 99 -0.82 -3.60 -1.59
C THR A 99 0.44 -3.44 -2.43
N SER A 100 0.42 -3.90 -3.69
CA SER A 100 1.57 -3.75 -4.61
C SER A 100 1.62 -2.41 -5.35
N LEU A 101 0.57 -1.59 -5.28
CA LEU A 101 0.34 -0.44 -6.15
C LEU A 101 0.25 0.89 -5.37
N ILE A 102 0.21 2.02 -6.08
CA ILE A 102 -0.26 3.28 -5.51
C ILE A 102 -1.73 3.40 -5.84
N ILE A 103 -2.61 3.26 -4.84
CA ILE A 103 -4.07 3.34 -5.04
C ILE A 103 -4.57 4.68 -4.50
N GLY A 104 -5.48 5.33 -5.22
CA GLY A 104 -6.03 6.61 -4.77
C GLY A 104 -7.41 6.94 -5.35
N PRO A 105 -8.03 8.05 -4.91
CA PRO A 105 -9.36 8.43 -5.35
C PRO A 105 -9.44 8.63 -6.86
N ARG A 106 -10.43 8.00 -7.49
CA ARG A 106 -10.67 7.98 -8.94
C ARG A 106 -10.43 9.32 -9.66
N ARG A 107 -10.99 10.42 -9.13
CA ARG A 107 -10.83 11.77 -9.73
C ARG A 107 -9.37 12.23 -9.77
N LEU A 108 -8.59 11.92 -8.75
CA LEU A 108 -7.20 12.34 -8.59
C LEU A 108 -6.25 11.48 -9.42
N VAL A 109 -6.46 10.16 -9.42
CA VAL A 109 -5.72 9.23 -10.28
C VAL A 109 -5.94 9.58 -11.76
N ASN A 110 -7.18 9.85 -12.17
CA ASN A 110 -7.46 10.28 -13.55
C ASN A 110 -6.77 11.60 -13.94
N ASN A 111 -6.46 12.48 -12.99
CA ASN A 111 -5.63 13.66 -13.26
C ASN A 111 -4.15 13.30 -13.47
N ILE A 112 -3.61 12.36 -12.69
CA ILE A 112 -2.26 11.80 -12.89
C ILE A 112 -2.16 11.16 -14.29
N GLN A 113 -3.10 10.28 -14.64
CA GLN A 113 -3.10 9.57 -15.93
C GLN A 113 -3.12 10.54 -17.11
N LYS A 114 -3.94 11.59 -17.07
CA LYS A 114 -3.97 12.65 -18.09
C LYS A 114 -2.64 13.42 -18.20
N LEU A 115 -1.97 13.70 -17.08
CA LEU A 115 -0.72 14.47 -17.02
C LEU A 115 0.52 13.69 -17.53
N ILE A 116 0.45 12.35 -17.54
CA ILE A 116 1.45 11.46 -18.15
C ILE A 116 1.01 10.91 -19.53
N SER A 117 -0.14 11.36 -20.05
CA SER A 117 -0.72 10.90 -21.31
C SER A 117 -0.96 9.38 -21.39
N ALA A 118 -1.31 8.76 -20.26
CA ALA A 118 -1.63 7.33 -20.22
C ALA A 118 -2.96 7.03 -20.91
N MET A 119 -2.98 5.95 -21.68
CA MET A 119 -4.14 5.42 -22.39
C MET A 119 -4.74 4.26 -21.60
N PRO A 120 -6.06 4.25 -21.34
CA PRO A 120 -6.72 3.13 -20.68
C PRO A 120 -6.80 1.90 -21.60
N ARG A 121 -6.62 0.71 -21.02
CA ARG A 121 -6.89 -0.60 -21.63
C ARG A 121 -7.57 -1.49 -20.59
N GLY A 122 -8.88 -1.67 -20.72
CA GLY A 122 -9.66 -2.37 -19.70
C GLY A 122 -9.63 -1.63 -18.36
N SER A 123 -9.17 -2.30 -17.29
CA SER A 123 -9.00 -1.71 -15.95
C SER A 123 -7.61 -1.11 -15.69
N GLU A 124 -6.75 -1.10 -16.71
CA GLU A 124 -5.33 -0.75 -16.63
C GLU A 124 -5.02 0.48 -17.49
N HIS A 125 -3.85 1.07 -17.26
CA HIS A 125 -3.40 2.29 -17.95
C HIS A 125 -1.95 2.10 -18.42
N TYR A 126 -1.66 2.66 -19.60
CA TYR A 126 -0.37 2.46 -20.27
C TYR A 126 0.15 3.76 -20.88
N VAL A 127 1.45 4.01 -20.73
CA VAL A 127 2.19 5.06 -21.44
C VAL A 127 3.08 4.44 -22.52
N SER A 128 3.57 5.23 -23.48
CA SER A 128 4.62 4.74 -24.38
C SER A 128 5.95 4.63 -23.62
N CYS A 129 6.63 3.48 -23.71
CA CYS A 129 7.94 3.29 -23.10
C CYS A 129 8.99 4.29 -23.60
N PHE A 130 8.85 4.78 -24.84
CA PHE A 130 9.77 5.74 -25.45
C PHE A 130 9.76 7.13 -24.80
N VAL A 131 8.71 7.50 -24.08
CA VAL A 131 8.61 8.81 -23.41
C VAL A 131 8.88 8.75 -21.90
N VAL A 132 9.16 7.58 -21.33
CA VAL A 132 9.29 7.38 -19.87
C VAL A 132 10.35 8.27 -19.25
N SER A 133 11.49 8.47 -19.90
CA SER A 133 12.56 9.39 -19.44
C SER A 133 12.13 10.87 -19.36
N THR A 134 11.02 11.25 -19.99
CA THR A 134 10.47 12.61 -19.98
C THR A 134 9.30 12.79 -18.99
N LEU A 135 8.82 11.70 -18.39
CA LEU A 135 7.71 11.73 -17.45
C LEU A 135 8.19 12.21 -16.06
N PRO A 136 7.33 12.93 -15.32
CA PRO A 136 7.67 13.57 -14.05
C PRO A 136 7.64 12.58 -12.88
N SER A 137 8.43 12.82 -11.83
CA SER A 137 8.17 12.18 -10.53
C SER A 137 6.82 12.62 -9.94
N ILE A 138 6.14 11.71 -9.25
CA ILE A 138 5.02 12.03 -8.37
C ILE A 138 5.62 12.41 -7.01
N ILE A 139 5.23 13.55 -6.44
CA ILE A 139 5.77 14.01 -5.15
C ILE A 139 4.65 13.94 -4.11
N PHE A 140 4.78 13.04 -3.15
CA PHE A 140 3.94 13.00 -1.96
C PHE A 140 4.53 13.94 -0.91
N THR A 141 3.74 14.86 -0.37
CA THR A 141 4.17 15.75 0.72
C THR A 141 3.51 15.27 2.00
N ILE A 142 4.31 14.83 2.97
CA ILE A 142 3.85 14.29 4.26
C ILE A 142 4.50 15.14 5.36
N ASN A 143 3.68 15.77 6.21
CA ASN A 143 4.13 16.69 7.26
C ASN A 143 5.13 17.76 6.76
N GLY A 144 4.94 18.24 5.53
CA GLY A 144 5.82 19.22 4.88
C GLY A 144 7.10 18.66 4.23
N ILE A 145 7.43 17.38 4.46
CA ILE A 145 8.57 16.69 3.84
C ILE A 145 8.13 16.10 2.49
N ASN A 146 8.99 16.17 1.48
CA ASN A 146 8.70 15.68 0.13
C ASN A 146 9.31 14.29 -0.11
N TYR A 147 8.45 13.35 -0.51
CA TYR A 147 8.76 11.96 -0.85
C TYR A 147 8.53 11.76 -2.36
N PRO A 148 9.54 12.05 -3.22
CA PRO A 148 9.44 11.85 -4.66
C PRO A 148 9.47 10.37 -5.06
N VAL A 149 8.39 9.89 -5.69
CA VAL A 149 8.33 8.62 -6.40
C VAL A 149 8.79 8.86 -7.86
N PRO A 150 10.01 8.43 -8.26
CA PRO A 150 10.53 8.65 -9.60
C PRO A 150 9.78 7.81 -10.63
N VAL A 151 9.82 8.23 -11.90
CA VAL A 151 9.10 7.55 -12.99
C VAL A 151 9.48 6.06 -13.09
N GLN A 152 10.74 5.70 -12.88
CA GLN A 152 11.22 4.32 -12.92
C GLN A 152 10.59 3.41 -11.86
N ALA A 153 10.04 3.99 -10.77
CA ALA A 153 9.34 3.23 -9.75
C ALA A 153 7.85 3.01 -10.10
N TYR A 154 7.17 4.04 -10.62
CA TYR A 154 5.72 3.95 -10.89
C TYR A 154 5.33 3.60 -12.34
N ILE A 155 6.28 3.55 -13.27
CA ILE A 155 6.10 3.07 -14.63
C ILE A 155 6.94 1.81 -14.87
N LEU A 156 6.26 0.68 -15.09
CA LEU A 156 6.89 -0.63 -15.28
C LEU A 156 6.90 -1.04 -16.75
N ASN A 157 8.09 -1.40 -17.25
CA ASN A 157 8.23 -2.11 -18.52
C ASN A 157 7.97 -3.60 -18.29
N LEU A 158 6.73 -4.04 -18.53
CA LEU A 158 6.35 -5.45 -18.42
C LEU A 158 7.02 -6.23 -19.56
N ARG A 159 7.97 -7.10 -19.20
CA ARG A 159 8.73 -7.92 -20.15
C ARG A 159 7.78 -8.75 -21.03
N GLY A 160 7.67 -8.38 -22.31
CA GLY A 160 6.84 -9.09 -23.29
C GLY A 160 6.09 -8.19 -24.26
N ASP A 161 5.83 -6.90 -23.94
CA ASP A 161 5.18 -6.02 -24.92
C ASP A 161 6.16 -5.51 -25.99
N SER A 162 6.22 -6.25 -27.10
CA SER A 162 6.93 -5.87 -28.32
C SER A 162 6.41 -4.57 -28.97
N ARG A 163 5.29 -4.02 -28.49
CA ARG A 163 4.68 -2.77 -28.99
C ARG A 163 5.11 -1.53 -28.18
N GLY A 164 5.92 -1.69 -27.13
CA GLY A 164 6.53 -0.59 -26.39
C GLY A 164 5.56 0.22 -25.52
N HIS A 165 4.58 -0.43 -24.87
CA HIS A 165 3.74 0.18 -23.84
C HIS A 165 4.23 -0.21 -22.44
N CYS A 166 4.38 0.78 -21.58
CA CYS A 166 4.78 0.61 -20.20
C CYS A 166 3.57 0.83 -19.29
N TYR A 167 3.39 -0.07 -18.32
CA TYR A 167 2.28 -0.06 -17.37
C TYR A 167 2.48 1.00 -16.28
N THR A 168 1.41 1.65 -15.84
CA THR A 168 1.45 2.55 -14.67
C THR A 168 0.89 1.87 -13.43
N THR A 169 1.63 1.93 -12.33
CA THR A 169 1.25 1.30 -11.06
C THR A 169 0.33 2.18 -10.20
N VAL A 170 -0.12 3.32 -10.73
CA VAL A 170 -1.08 4.22 -10.08
C VAL A 170 -2.51 3.84 -10.49
N LYS A 171 -3.34 3.38 -9.56
CA LYS A 171 -4.67 2.82 -9.86
C LYS A 171 -5.80 3.52 -9.08
N GLU A 172 -6.98 3.63 -9.71
CA GLU A 172 -8.17 4.14 -9.02
C GLU A 172 -8.67 3.13 -7.97
N ASN A 173 -9.05 3.61 -6.79
CA ASN A 173 -9.76 2.79 -5.82
C ASN A 173 -11.16 2.47 -6.36
N THR A 174 -11.49 1.18 -6.45
CA THR A 174 -12.78 0.66 -6.94
C THR A 174 -13.73 0.25 -5.81
N GLU A 175 -13.28 0.28 -4.56
CA GLU A 175 -14.10 -0.04 -3.38
C GLU A 175 -15.17 1.03 -3.16
N ARG A 176 -16.45 0.63 -3.27
CA ARG A 176 -17.63 1.52 -3.18
C ARG A 176 -17.80 2.21 -1.83
N THR A 177 -17.10 1.75 -0.80
CA THR A 177 -17.14 2.23 0.59
C THR A 177 -15.92 3.06 0.97
N SER A 178 -14.94 3.21 0.08
CA SER A 178 -13.66 3.82 0.45
C SER A 178 -13.81 5.28 0.89
N ARG A 179 -13.23 5.59 2.06
CA ARG A 179 -12.81 6.96 2.41
C ARG A 179 -11.94 7.49 1.25
N GLU A 180 -11.85 8.81 1.08
CA GLU A 180 -11.02 9.41 0.02
C GLU A 180 -9.49 9.31 0.28
N ALA A 181 -9.04 8.18 0.85
CA ALA A 181 -7.68 7.91 1.25
C ALA A 181 -6.79 7.45 0.09
N TRP A 182 -5.49 7.62 0.27
CA TRP A 182 -4.46 6.99 -0.57
C TRP A 182 -3.92 5.72 0.10
N ILE A 183 -3.54 4.75 -0.70
CA ILE A 183 -2.83 3.55 -0.24
C ILE A 183 -1.46 3.55 -0.94
N LEU A 184 -0.41 3.63 -0.15
CA LEU A 184 0.98 3.63 -0.59
C LEU A 184 1.55 2.23 -0.37
N GLY A 185 1.50 1.43 -1.42
CA GLY A 185 1.98 0.05 -1.43
C GLY A 185 3.48 -0.10 -1.68
N ASP A 186 3.86 -1.30 -2.09
CA ASP A 186 5.23 -1.75 -2.42
C ASP A 186 6.06 -0.74 -3.24
N ILE A 187 5.45 -0.06 -4.23
CA ILE A 187 6.11 0.98 -5.04
C ILE A 187 6.65 2.15 -4.21
N PHE A 188 5.98 2.51 -3.12
CA PHE A 188 6.44 3.54 -2.18
C PHE A 188 7.40 2.95 -1.15
N LEU A 189 7.05 1.78 -0.58
CA LEU A 189 7.84 1.07 0.44
C LEU A 189 9.25 0.68 -0.03
N ARG A 190 9.45 0.38 -1.32
CA ARG A 190 10.78 0.13 -1.91
C ARG A 190 11.68 1.36 -1.97
N LEU A 191 11.09 2.57 -1.96
CA LEU A 191 11.83 3.83 -2.03
C LEU A 191 12.11 4.39 -0.62
N TYR A 192 11.22 4.08 0.32
CA TYR A 192 11.25 4.61 1.67
C TYR A 192 11.17 3.50 2.70
N PHE A 193 12.31 3.25 3.36
CA PHE A 193 12.32 2.50 4.59
C PHE A 193 11.33 3.14 5.56
N SER A 194 10.38 2.33 6.02
CA SER A 194 9.28 2.76 6.86
C SER A 194 9.41 2.05 8.20
N ASP A 195 9.80 2.80 9.23
CA ASP A 195 9.75 2.35 10.61
C ASP A 195 8.38 2.68 11.21
N PHE A 196 7.94 1.82 12.09
CA PHE A 196 6.53 1.57 12.36
C PHE A 196 6.31 1.52 13.87
N ASP A 197 6.32 2.71 14.47
CA ASP A 197 6.39 2.93 15.92
C ASP A 197 5.01 3.25 16.52
N GLN A 198 4.25 2.22 16.89
CA GLN A 198 3.01 2.41 17.66
C GLN A 198 3.25 2.85 19.10
N GLY A 199 4.47 2.73 19.64
CA GLY A 199 4.77 3.27 20.97
C GLY A 199 4.46 4.77 21.05
N ASN A 200 4.53 5.44 19.90
CA ASN A 200 4.27 6.86 19.72
C ASN A 200 3.25 7.15 18.59
N ASP A 201 2.44 6.16 18.18
CA ASP A 201 1.45 6.23 17.09
C ASP A 201 1.96 6.93 15.78
N ARG A 202 3.16 6.56 15.30
CA ARG A 202 3.82 7.23 14.17
C ARG A 202 4.47 6.28 13.16
N ILE A 203 4.79 6.84 11.99
CA ILE A 203 5.66 6.25 10.97
C ILE A 203 6.86 7.17 10.82
N ASP A 204 8.07 6.63 10.94
CA ASP A 204 9.29 7.34 10.58
C ASP A 204 9.74 6.84 9.19
N LEU A 205 9.91 7.76 8.25
CA LEU A 205 10.25 7.47 6.85
C LEU A 205 11.68 7.92 6.54
N ALA A 206 12.51 7.00 6.04
CA ALA A 206 13.86 7.28 5.57
C ALA A 206 14.03 6.79 4.12
N GLN A 207 14.94 7.40 3.35
CA GLN A 207 15.25 6.92 2.01
C GLN A 207 15.90 5.53 2.08
N ALA A 208 15.40 4.57 1.30
CA ALA A 208 16.00 3.25 1.16
C ALA A 208 17.34 3.31 0.39
N VAL A 209 18.25 2.38 0.68
CA VAL A 209 19.61 2.27 0.13
C VAL A 209 19.71 1.08 -0.81
#